data_AF-A0A8R1DQV5-F1
#
_entry.id   AF-A0A8R1DQV5-F1
#
_cell.length_a   1.000
_cell.length_b   1.000
_cell.length_c   1.000
_cell.angle_alpha   90.00
_cell.angle_beta   90.00
_cell.angle_gamma   90.00
#
_symmetry.space_group_name_H-M   'P 1'
#
loop_
_entity.id
_entity.type
_entity.pdbx_description
1 polymer ?
#
loop_
_entity_poly.entity_id
_entity_poly.type
_entity_poly.pdbx_seq_one_letter_code
_entity_poly.pdbx_strand_id
1 'polypeptide(L)'
;MAPFEAREMNDSLLNQNVSRDSVHDSKWIQLFPRCVADKNKSSNFMTRAMFVAFSMILNRRGILGPEHFATNYITEKLKMKSLNFHHPKSLKISECLRSAGEAIKLGFLDELALVITEREGDEKAIEVFSFKVHYFPDGGVAAILNTEANGSRLTPFQKLTRLDYEGTPSVRDQLVLLVRSIMVICQKVLQPLPSKFSSNFRINYTDETPEGFRVDGFNDSPIFYTHHDDMQAATLGPLRPGYHGALFDCSSIFINDSFEAETTLQKYIAKAADDMGYSSYDSLYGSFATQSDVNSNHTQSPDVQRFKSAQKEESTRPRTRRAHATRTTPYSKDRRDV
;
A
#
# COMPACT_ATOMS: atom_id res chain seq x y z
N MET A 1 52.72 19.36 -27.37
CA MET A 1 51.58 19.39 -26.44
C MET A 1 50.41 18.69 -27.13
N ALA A 2 50.10 17.47 -26.71
CA ALA A 2 48.90 16.77 -27.19
C ALA A 2 47.73 17.16 -26.28
N PRO A 3 46.51 17.42 -26.81
CA PRO A 3 45.38 17.80 -25.99
C PRO A 3 44.81 16.56 -25.28
N PHE A 4 44.87 16.62 -23.95
CA PHE A 4 44.39 15.64 -23.00
C PHE A 4 42.91 15.94 -22.71
N GLU A 5 42.00 15.83 -23.69
CA GLU A 5 40.60 16.25 -23.42
C GLU A 5 39.54 15.71 -24.40
N ALA A 6 39.75 14.52 -24.99
CA ALA A 6 38.77 13.92 -25.91
C ALA A 6 38.31 12.50 -25.55
N ARG A 7 38.94 11.84 -24.55
CA ARG A 7 38.58 10.46 -24.17
C ARG A 7 37.66 10.36 -22.95
N GLU A 8 37.66 11.34 -22.04
CA GLU A 8 36.81 11.28 -20.83
C GLU A 8 35.38 11.79 -21.05
N MET A 9 35.14 12.57 -22.13
CA MET A 9 33.80 13.08 -22.44
C MET A 9 32.87 12.05 -23.11
N ASN A 10 33.41 10.95 -23.63
CA ASN A 10 32.60 9.97 -24.38
C ASN A 10 31.97 8.90 -23.46
N ASP A 11 32.61 8.58 -22.33
CA ASP A 11 32.06 7.62 -21.34
C ASP A 11 30.91 8.22 -20.52
N SER A 12 30.84 9.54 -20.38
CA SER A 12 29.76 10.24 -19.69
C SER A 12 28.47 10.29 -20.52
N LEU A 13 28.57 10.41 -21.85
CA LEU A 13 27.42 10.51 -22.75
C LEU A 13 26.83 9.15 -23.14
N LEU A 14 27.63 8.07 -23.13
CA LEU A 14 27.13 6.71 -23.38
C LEU A 14 26.40 6.11 -22.17
N ASN A 15 26.71 6.55 -20.95
CA ASN A 15 26.00 6.12 -19.72
C ASN A 15 24.71 6.91 -19.43
N GLN A 16 24.39 7.96 -20.19
CA GLN A 16 23.18 8.76 -19.98
C GLN A 16 21.90 8.15 -20.58
N ASN A 17 22.00 7.01 -21.28
CA ASN A 17 20.84 6.28 -21.81
C ASN A 17 20.32 5.18 -20.85
N VAL A 18 20.83 5.12 -19.62
CA VAL A 18 20.20 4.31 -18.58
C VAL A 18 18.89 4.99 -18.18
N SER A 19 17.76 4.36 -18.50
CA SER A 19 16.43 4.82 -18.05
C SER A 19 16.49 5.11 -16.55
N ARG A 20 16.23 6.36 -16.15
CA ARG A 20 16.20 6.81 -14.74
C ARG A 20 15.23 5.98 -13.90
N ASP A 21 14.28 5.32 -14.55
CA ASP A 21 13.31 4.43 -13.96
C ASP A 21 13.72 2.95 -14.12
N SER A 22 14.88 2.60 -13.58
CA SER A 22 15.31 1.21 -13.51
C SER A 22 16.30 0.93 -12.37
N VAL A 23 16.38 -0.33 -11.96
CA VAL A 23 17.28 -0.83 -10.91
C VAL A 23 18.28 -1.82 -11.53
N HIS A 24 19.57 -1.58 -11.27
CA HIS A 24 20.69 -2.38 -11.79
C HIS A 24 21.40 -3.24 -10.74
N ASP A 25 20.85 -3.33 -9.52
CA ASP A 25 21.36 -4.18 -8.44
C ASP A 25 21.32 -5.66 -8.87
N SER A 26 22.48 -6.33 -8.82
CA SER A 26 22.63 -7.72 -9.30
C SER A 26 21.79 -8.73 -8.51
N LYS A 27 21.50 -8.46 -7.22
CA LYS A 27 20.64 -9.30 -6.39
C LYS A 27 19.18 -9.02 -6.68
N TRP A 28 18.82 -7.75 -6.87
CA TRP A 28 17.46 -7.36 -7.25
C TRP A 28 16.99 -8.08 -8.52
N ILE A 29 17.80 -8.02 -9.58
CA ILE A 29 17.42 -8.56 -10.89
C ILE A 29 17.27 -10.09 -10.92
N GLN A 30 17.72 -10.80 -9.89
CA GLN A 30 17.51 -12.25 -9.76
C GLN A 30 16.07 -12.59 -9.35
N LEU A 31 15.39 -11.67 -8.68
CA LEU A 31 14.04 -11.88 -8.12
C LEU A 31 12.98 -10.98 -8.76
N PHE A 32 13.38 -9.77 -9.15
CA PHE A 32 12.47 -8.69 -9.55
C PHE A 32 12.84 -8.09 -10.91
N PRO A 33 11.86 -7.56 -11.66
CA PRO A 33 12.14 -6.88 -12.92
C PRO A 33 12.95 -5.59 -12.70
N ARG A 34 13.77 -5.22 -13.69
CA ARG A 34 14.57 -3.99 -13.65
C ARG A 34 13.74 -2.71 -13.65
N CYS A 35 12.53 -2.77 -14.17
CA CYS A 35 11.61 -1.64 -14.29
C CYS A 35 10.21 -2.16 -14.00
N VAL A 36 9.39 -1.38 -13.29
CA VAL A 36 8.01 -1.75 -12.91
C VAL A 36 6.97 -0.73 -13.35
N ALA A 37 7.34 0.13 -14.30
CA ALA A 37 6.51 1.21 -14.78
C ALA A 37 5.34 0.72 -15.63
N ASP A 38 5.56 -0.27 -16.51
CA ASP A 38 4.51 -0.78 -17.39
C ASP A 38 3.60 -1.81 -16.71
N LYS A 39 2.37 -1.94 -17.21
CA LYS A 39 1.32 -2.79 -16.62
C LYS A 39 1.78 -4.23 -16.38
N ASN A 40 2.44 -4.85 -17.37
CA ASN A 40 2.87 -6.24 -17.29
C ASN A 40 4.02 -6.43 -16.29
N LYS A 41 5.01 -5.54 -16.30
CA LYS A 41 6.11 -5.61 -15.32
C LYS A 41 5.65 -5.25 -13.91
N SER A 42 4.69 -4.33 -13.80
CA SER A 42 4.02 -3.97 -12.55
C SER A 42 3.32 -5.20 -11.94
N SER A 43 2.50 -5.93 -12.72
CA SER A 43 1.87 -7.17 -12.22
C SER A 43 2.89 -8.26 -11.89
N ASN A 44 3.92 -8.44 -12.73
CA ASN A 44 4.99 -9.40 -12.46
C ASN A 44 5.73 -9.07 -11.15
N PHE A 45 5.96 -7.80 -10.87
CA PHE A 45 6.53 -7.36 -9.60
C PHE A 45 5.62 -7.72 -8.43
N MET A 46 4.30 -7.44 -8.53
CA MET A 46 3.33 -7.78 -7.48
C MET A 46 3.35 -9.28 -7.15
N THR A 47 3.33 -10.15 -8.16
CA THR A 47 3.42 -11.61 -7.98
C THR A 47 4.68 -12.01 -7.22
N ARG A 48 5.84 -11.43 -7.57
CA ARG A 48 7.11 -11.73 -6.91
C ARG A 48 7.17 -11.17 -5.49
N ALA A 49 6.64 -9.98 -5.25
CA ALA A 49 6.62 -9.34 -3.95
C ALA A 49 5.72 -10.12 -2.97
N MET A 50 4.54 -10.54 -3.43
CA MET A 50 3.63 -11.42 -2.71
C MET A 50 4.31 -12.74 -2.33
N PHE A 51 4.97 -13.39 -3.28
CA PHE A 51 5.75 -14.61 -3.02
C PHE A 51 6.83 -14.42 -1.94
N VAL A 52 7.59 -13.33 -2.01
CA VAL A 52 8.65 -13.01 -1.05
C VAL A 52 8.09 -12.74 0.34
N ALA A 53 7.04 -11.91 0.44
CA ALA A 53 6.42 -11.56 1.70
C ALA A 53 5.85 -12.78 2.42
N PHE A 54 5.03 -13.59 1.75
CA PHE A 54 4.44 -14.78 2.37
C PHE A 54 5.47 -15.86 2.67
N SER A 55 6.51 -16.04 1.84
CA SER A 55 7.61 -16.96 2.19
C SER A 55 8.31 -16.54 3.49
N MET A 56 8.55 -15.24 3.66
CA MET A 56 9.17 -14.70 4.87
C MET A 56 8.28 -14.90 6.10
N ILE A 57 6.98 -14.66 5.98
CA ILE A 57 6.00 -14.86 7.06
C ILE A 57 5.96 -16.33 7.47
N LEU A 58 5.78 -17.25 6.50
CA LEU A 58 5.75 -18.69 6.74
C LEU A 58 6.99 -19.18 7.50
N ASN A 59 8.17 -18.68 7.13
CA ASN A 59 9.42 -19.00 7.80
C ASN A 59 9.54 -18.34 9.19
N ARG A 60 9.21 -17.05 9.32
CA ARG A 60 9.43 -16.28 10.56
C ARG A 60 8.43 -16.61 11.66
N ARG A 61 7.21 -17.01 11.29
CA ARG A 61 6.19 -17.51 12.23
C ARG A 61 6.34 -19.00 12.55
N GLY A 62 7.29 -19.69 11.92
CA GLY A 62 7.53 -21.12 12.16
C GLY A 62 6.39 -22.01 11.68
N ILE A 63 5.64 -21.56 10.66
CA ILE A 63 4.52 -22.32 10.08
C ILE A 63 5.03 -23.52 9.27
N LEU A 64 6.19 -23.36 8.63
CA LEU A 64 6.90 -24.44 7.94
C LEU A 64 8.31 -24.59 8.53
N GLY A 65 8.84 -25.81 8.47
CA GLY A 65 10.21 -26.13 8.89
C GLY A 65 11.29 -25.51 7.98
N PRO A 66 12.53 -25.37 8.45
CA PRO A 66 13.63 -24.74 7.70
C PRO A 66 13.96 -25.40 6.36
N GLU A 67 13.67 -26.71 6.20
CA GLU A 67 13.83 -27.49 4.97
C GLU A 67 12.96 -26.99 3.81
N HIS A 68 11.89 -26.27 4.13
CA HIS A 68 10.96 -25.71 3.15
C HIS A 68 11.51 -24.45 2.45
N PHE A 69 12.66 -23.92 2.88
CA PHE A 69 13.15 -22.62 2.46
C PHE A 69 14.58 -22.63 1.93
N ALA A 70 14.82 -21.78 0.92
CA ALA A 70 16.15 -21.43 0.43
C ALA A 70 16.51 -20.00 0.85
N THR A 71 17.81 -19.74 1.03
CA THR A 71 18.29 -18.38 1.31
C THR A 71 18.46 -17.60 0.01
N ASN A 72 17.80 -16.45 -0.09
CA ASN A 72 17.90 -15.53 -1.22
C ASN A 72 18.23 -14.11 -0.74
N TYR A 73 18.51 -13.23 -1.69
CA TYR A 73 18.94 -11.85 -1.43
C TYR A 73 18.08 -10.89 -2.25
N ILE A 74 17.49 -9.89 -1.59
CA ILE A 74 16.79 -8.79 -2.28
C ILE A 74 17.78 -7.70 -2.64
N THR A 75 18.72 -7.44 -1.73
CA THR A 75 19.88 -6.59 -1.91
C THR A 75 21.11 -7.31 -1.35
N GLU A 76 22.31 -6.78 -1.57
CA GLU A 76 23.53 -7.35 -0.98
C GLU A 76 23.47 -7.46 0.55
N LYS A 77 22.74 -6.53 1.20
CA LYS A 77 22.63 -6.44 2.66
C LYS A 77 21.37 -7.12 3.22
N LEU A 78 20.36 -7.42 2.40
CA LEU A 78 19.08 -7.98 2.84
C LEU A 78 18.89 -9.42 2.38
N LYS A 79 19.09 -10.35 3.32
CA LYS A 79 18.82 -11.78 3.18
C LYS A 79 17.37 -12.10 3.50
N MET A 80 16.81 -13.06 2.78
CA MET A 80 15.47 -13.58 3.02
C MET A 80 15.42 -15.10 2.88
N LYS A 81 14.39 -15.71 3.45
CA LYS A 81 14.04 -17.13 3.26
C LYS A 81 12.86 -17.20 2.30
N SER A 82 13.07 -17.74 1.11
CA SER A 82 12.01 -17.98 0.13
C SER A 82 11.63 -19.46 0.12
N LEU A 83 10.41 -19.80 -0.27
CA LEU A 83 10.03 -21.20 -0.48
C LEU A 83 11.00 -21.89 -1.47
N ASN A 84 11.43 -23.10 -1.12
CA ASN A 84 12.35 -23.92 -1.90
C ASN A 84 11.58 -24.75 -2.93
N PHE A 85 11.75 -24.48 -4.22
CA PHE A 85 11.04 -25.20 -5.29
C PHE A 85 11.44 -26.67 -5.44
N HIS A 86 12.55 -27.11 -4.83
CA HIS A 86 12.91 -28.54 -4.80
C HIS A 86 12.10 -29.34 -3.77
N HIS A 87 11.49 -28.69 -2.78
CA HIS A 87 10.65 -29.35 -1.79
C HIS A 87 9.20 -29.43 -2.30
N PRO A 88 8.57 -30.61 -2.47
CA PRO A 88 7.25 -30.75 -3.11
C PRO A 88 6.14 -29.90 -2.47
N LYS A 89 6.06 -29.88 -1.13
CA LYS A 89 5.09 -29.04 -0.42
C LYS A 89 5.31 -27.54 -0.65
N SER A 90 6.56 -27.08 -0.65
CA SER A 90 6.91 -25.68 -0.91
C SER A 90 6.64 -25.29 -2.35
N LEU A 91 6.89 -26.19 -3.30
CA LEU A 91 6.55 -26.01 -4.71
C LEU A 91 5.04 -25.81 -4.88
N LYS A 92 4.21 -26.67 -4.28
CA LYS A 92 2.75 -26.54 -4.37
C LYS A 92 2.24 -25.20 -3.82
N ILE A 93 2.77 -24.75 -2.68
CA ILE A 93 2.43 -23.41 -2.13
C ILE A 93 2.87 -22.31 -3.10
N SER A 94 4.06 -22.44 -3.68
CA SER A 94 4.60 -21.47 -4.63
C SER A 94 3.75 -21.39 -5.91
N GLU A 95 3.18 -22.51 -6.36
CA GLU A 95 2.27 -22.57 -7.49
C GLU A 95 0.92 -21.90 -7.18
N CYS A 96 0.38 -22.08 -5.97
CA CYS A 96 -0.81 -21.33 -5.52
C CYS A 96 -0.54 -19.82 -5.52
N LEU A 97 0.58 -19.37 -4.95
CA LEU A 97 0.96 -17.95 -4.94
C LEU A 97 1.19 -17.41 -6.36
N ARG A 98 1.79 -18.20 -7.25
CA ARG A 98 1.94 -17.84 -8.67
C ARG A 98 0.58 -17.66 -9.33
N SER A 99 -0.37 -18.57 -9.10
CA SER A 99 -1.70 -18.53 -9.70
C SER A 99 -2.51 -17.32 -9.20
N ALA A 100 -2.41 -16.99 -7.91
CA ALA A 100 -2.96 -15.73 -7.38
C ALA A 100 -2.34 -14.50 -8.06
N GLY A 101 -1.04 -14.55 -8.39
CA GLY A 101 -0.38 -13.51 -9.18
C GLY A 101 -0.89 -13.36 -10.61
N GLU A 102 -1.32 -14.46 -11.26
CA GLU A 102 -2.00 -14.36 -12.56
C GLU A 102 -3.36 -13.69 -12.43
N ALA A 103 -4.10 -13.91 -11.33
CA ALA A 103 -5.33 -13.19 -11.05
C ALA A 103 -5.09 -11.69 -10.83
N ILE A 104 -3.96 -11.30 -10.23
CA ILE A 104 -3.53 -9.87 -10.17
C ILE A 104 -3.39 -9.30 -11.57
N LYS A 105 -2.69 -10.00 -12.47
CA LYS A 105 -2.50 -9.52 -13.84
C LYS A 105 -3.82 -9.30 -14.60
N LEU A 106 -4.83 -10.10 -14.28
CA LEU A 106 -6.17 -9.99 -14.86
C LEU A 106 -7.04 -8.92 -14.19
N GLY A 107 -6.63 -8.38 -13.04
CA GLY A 107 -7.43 -7.43 -12.27
C GLY A 107 -8.49 -8.08 -11.38
N PHE A 108 -8.39 -9.38 -11.10
CA PHE A 108 -9.44 -10.16 -10.44
C PHE A 108 -9.15 -10.48 -8.97
N LEU A 109 -7.93 -10.28 -8.49
CA LEU A 109 -7.60 -10.52 -7.08
C LEU A 109 -7.79 -9.24 -6.26
N ASP A 110 -8.69 -9.23 -5.29
CA ASP A 110 -8.85 -8.13 -4.34
C ASP A 110 -7.88 -8.30 -3.16
N GLU A 111 -7.89 -9.49 -2.55
CA GLU A 111 -7.09 -9.80 -1.37
C GLU A 111 -6.55 -11.25 -1.41
N LEU A 112 -5.28 -11.43 -1.05
CA LEU A 112 -4.76 -12.73 -0.62
C LEU A 112 -4.40 -12.67 0.87
N ALA A 113 -4.96 -13.58 1.66
CA ALA A 113 -4.72 -13.67 3.09
C ALA A 113 -4.09 -15.00 3.48
N LEU A 114 -3.04 -14.97 4.30
CA LEU A 114 -2.60 -16.12 5.08
C LEU A 114 -3.33 -16.09 6.41
N VAL A 115 -4.25 -17.03 6.60
CA VAL A 115 -5.15 -17.11 7.75
C VAL A 115 -4.68 -18.22 8.68
N ILE A 116 -4.50 -17.90 9.95
CA ILE A 116 -4.14 -18.84 11.02
C ILE A 116 -5.32 -18.97 11.96
N THR A 117 -5.66 -20.21 12.28
CA THR A 117 -6.84 -20.62 13.07
C THR A 117 -6.41 -21.60 14.16
N GLU A 118 -7.23 -21.75 15.21
CA GLU A 118 -6.96 -22.74 16.26
C GLU A 118 -7.06 -24.16 15.72
N ARG A 119 -8.10 -24.44 14.90
CA ARG A 119 -8.33 -25.73 14.26
C ARG A 119 -8.58 -25.58 12.77
N GLU A 120 -8.29 -26.66 12.05
CA GLU A 120 -8.58 -26.75 10.63
C GLU A 120 -10.07 -26.59 10.35
N GLY A 121 -10.40 -25.70 9.40
CA GLY A 121 -11.79 -25.41 9.01
C GLY A 121 -12.46 -24.30 9.81
N ASP A 122 -11.84 -23.78 10.88
CA ASP A 122 -12.42 -22.65 11.61
C ASP A 122 -12.49 -21.40 10.70
N GLU A 123 -13.58 -20.64 10.84
CA GLU A 123 -13.77 -19.37 10.13
C GLU A 123 -13.09 -18.21 10.86
N LYS A 124 -13.05 -18.29 12.19
CA LYS A 124 -12.52 -17.26 13.09
C LYS A 124 -11.00 -17.37 13.15
N ALA A 125 -10.33 -16.38 12.56
CA ALA A 125 -8.88 -16.30 12.53
C ALA A 125 -8.32 -15.76 13.85
N ILE A 126 -7.24 -16.36 14.33
CA ILE A 126 -6.44 -15.86 15.46
C ILE A 126 -5.26 -15.00 15.01
N GLU A 127 -4.80 -15.16 13.77
CA GLU A 127 -3.81 -14.31 13.12
C GLU A 127 -4.02 -14.31 11.60
N VAL A 128 -3.89 -13.13 10.97
CA VAL A 128 -4.05 -12.92 9.53
C VAL A 128 -2.93 -12.02 9.03
N PHE A 129 -2.28 -12.42 7.95
CA PHE A 129 -1.47 -11.53 7.12
C PHE A 129 -2.18 -11.32 5.79
N SER A 130 -2.52 -10.07 5.51
CA SER A 130 -3.35 -9.69 4.38
C SER A 130 -2.55 -8.91 3.35
N PHE A 131 -2.71 -9.27 2.08
CA PHE A 131 -2.17 -8.57 0.92
C PHE A 131 -3.33 -8.06 0.06
N LYS A 132 -3.69 -6.79 0.26
CA LYS A 132 -4.81 -6.14 -0.45
C LYS A 132 -4.28 -5.41 -1.66
N VAL A 133 -4.89 -5.61 -2.82
CA VAL A 133 -4.45 -5.08 -4.11
C VAL A 133 -5.38 -3.96 -4.56
N HIS A 134 -4.81 -2.91 -5.10
CA HIS A 134 -5.54 -1.86 -5.78
C HIS A 134 -5.04 -1.76 -7.23
N TYR A 135 -5.96 -1.63 -8.17
CA TYR A 135 -5.65 -1.53 -9.59
C TYR A 135 -5.77 -0.08 -10.06
N PHE A 136 -4.78 0.38 -10.82
CA PHE A 136 -4.79 1.70 -11.44
C PHE A 136 -4.91 1.56 -12.96
N PRO A 137 -6.13 1.62 -13.54
CA PRO A 137 -6.38 1.34 -14.96
C PRO A 137 -5.49 2.17 -15.90
N ASP A 138 -5.25 3.43 -15.53
CA ASP A 138 -4.45 4.42 -16.30
C ASP A 138 -3.09 4.73 -15.64
N GLY A 139 -2.50 3.77 -14.91
CA GLY A 139 -1.23 3.97 -14.20
C GLY A 139 -1.31 4.89 -12.98
N GLY A 140 -2.52 5.29 -12.61
CA GLY A 140 -2.78 6.16 -11.46
C GLY A 140 -2.65 7.63 -11.78
N VAL A 141 -2.60 8.01 -13.06
CA VAL A 141 -2.72 9.39 -13.52
C VAL A 141 -4.20 9.81 -13.48
N ALA A 142 -4.80 9.81 -12.30
CA ALA A 142 -6.15 10.32 -12.10
C ALA A 142 -6.07 11.59 -11.23
N ALA A 143 -6.46 12.74 -11.80
CA ALA A 143 -6.65 13.95 -11.03
C ALA A 143 -7.93 13.81 -10.19
N ILE A 144 -7.80 13.29 -8.97
CA ILE A 144 -8.94 13.13 -8.06
C ILE A 144 -9.30 14.51 -7.47
N LEU A 145 -10.29 15.18 -8.05
CA LEU A 145 -10.93 16.36 -7.48
C LEU A 145 -11.98 15.91 -6.45
N ASN A 146 -11.58 15.78 -5.18
CA ASN A 146 -12.51 15.42 -4.11
C ASN A 146 -13.24 16.67 -3.57
N THR A 147 -14.56 16.71 -3.70
CA THR A 147 -15.44 17.68 -3.02
C THR A 147 -15.85 17.23 -1.62
N GLU A 148 -15.59 15.98 -1.24
CA GLU A 148 -15.88 15.42 0.07
C GLU A 148 -14.68 15.55 1.03
N ALA A 149 -14.22 16.77 1.27
CA ALA A 149 -13.29 17.04 2.37
C ALA A 149 -14.05 17.22 3.69
N ASN A 150 -14.89 16.25 4.07
CA ASN A 150 -15.55 16.23 5.37
C ASN A 150 -14.70 15.47 6.38
N GLY A 151 -13.60 16.08 6.86
CA GLY A 151 -12.93 15.83 8.15
C GLY A 151 -12.61 14.40 8.60
N SER A 152 -12.82 13.39 7.77
CA SER A 152 -12.78 11.97 8.14
C SER A 152 -11.40 11.41 7.84
N ARG A 153 -10.80 10.79 8.85
CA ARG A 153 -9.46 10.19 8.76
C ARG A 153 -9.45 9.09 7.71
N LEU A 154 -8.56 9.19 6.73
CA LEU A 154 -8.39 8.16 5.70
C LEU A 154 -7.80 6.89 6.32
N THR A 155 -8.34 5.74 5.91
CA THR A 155 -7.75 4.44 6.24
C THR A 155 -6.40 4.27 5.50
N PRO A 156 -5.49 3.40 5.98
CA PRO A 156 -4.24 3.12 5.28
C PRO A 156 -4.43 2.74 3.81
N PHE A 157 -5.47 1.95 3.49
CA PHE A 157 -5.78 1.56 2.11
C PHE A 157 -6.28 2.75 1.27
N GLN A 158 -7.09 3.65 1.83
CA GLN A 158 -7.48 4.90 1.15
C GLN A 158 -6.31 5.86 0.94
N LYS A 159 -5.29 5.82 1.80
CA LYS A 159 -4.06 6.59 1.60
C LYS A 159 -3.23 5.97 0.47
N LEU A 160 -3.18 4.64 0.36
CA LEU A 160 -2.53 3.92 -0.76
C LEU A 160 -3.12 4.32 -2.11
N THR A 161 -4.44 4.47 -2.24
CA THR A 161 -5.07 4.84 -3.52
C THR A 161 -4.72 6.25 -4.00
N ARG A 162 -4.15 7.07 -3.11
CA ARG A 162 -3.66 8.43 -3.40
C ARG A 162 -2.15 8.51 -3.56
N LEU A 163 -1.44 7.38 -3.41
CA LEU A 163 0.01 7.33 -3.54
C LEU A 163 0.41 7.25 -5.02
N ASP A 164 1.27 8.16 -5.45
CA ASP A 164 1.79 8.18 -6.82
C ASP A 164 2.93 7.17 -7.02
N TYR A 165 3.14 6.77 -8.27
CA TYR A 165 4.32 6.01 -8.66
C TYR A 165 5.53 6.94 -8.79
N GLU A 166 6.53 6.75 -7.93
CA GLU A 166 7.74 7.58 -7.87
C GLU A 166 8.95 6.94 -8.58
N GLY A 167 8.72 5.94 -9.42
CA GLY A 167 9.77 5.20 -10.11
C GLY A 167 10.18 3.90 -9.42
N THR A 168 10.82 3.02 -10.19
CA THR A 168 11.26 1.68 -9.80
C THR A 168 12.21 1.66 -8.59
N PRO A 169 13.14 2.61 -8.43
CA PRO A 169 13.95 2.70 -7.21
C PRO A 169 13.10 2.87 -5.93
N SER A 170 12.10 3.75 -5.94
CA SER A 170 11.18 3.93 -4.80
C SER A 170 10.44 2.62 -4.47
N VAL A 171 9.99 1.89 -5.49
CA VAL A 171 9.33 0.57 -5.30
C VAL A 171 10.27 -0.49 -4.71
N ARG A 172 11.54 -0.49 -5.10
CA ARG A 172 12.56 -1.33 -4.47
C ARG A 172 12.70 -1.00 -3.00
N ASP A 173 12.78 0.28 -2.67
CA ASP A 173 12.97 0.75 -1.30
C ASP A 173 11.74 0.40 -0.44
N GLN A 174 10.52 0.58 -0.97
CA GLN A 174 9.27 0.14 -0.36
C GLN A 174 9.28 -1.36 -0.03
N LEU A 175 9.68 -2.22 -0.97
CA LEU A 175 9.77 -3.67 -0.74
C LEU A 175 10.83 -4.01 0.32
N VAL A 176 11.98 -3.34 0.27
CA VAL A 176 13.06 -3.54 1.25
C VAL A 176 12.60 -3.16 2.66
N LEU A 177 11.84 -2.08 2.80
CA LEU A 177 11.25 -1.67 4.07
C LEU A 177 10.14 -2.63 4.51
N LEU A 178 9.23 -3.05 3.61
CA LEU A 178 8.20 -4.05 3.90
C LEU A 178 8.78 -5.36 4.44
N VAL A 179 9.84 -5.88 3.81
CA VAL A 179 10.49 -7.12 4.29
C VAL A 179 11.11 -6.93 5.67
N ARG A 180 11.63 -5.74 5.98
CA ARG A 180 12.06 -5.42 7.34
C ARG A 180 10.88 -5.30 8.30
N SER A 181 9.75 -4.74 7.89
CA SER A 181 8.53 -4.68 8.70
C SER A 181 8.05 -6.09 9.07
N ILE A 182 8.04 -7.02 8.10
CA ILE A 182 7.73 -8.43 8.33
C ILE A 182 8.72 -9.05 9.33
N MET A 183 10.01 -8.72 9.26
CA MET A 183 10.98 -9.20 10.23
C MET A 183 10.70 -8.65 11.64
N VAL A 184 10.41 -7.36 11.76
CA VAL A 184 10.15 -6.69 13.04
C VAL A 184 8.85 -7.21 13.67
N ILE A 185 7.74 -7.22 12.93
CA ILE A 185 6.44 -7.67 13.46
C ILE A 185 6.55 -9.12 13.98
N CYS A 186 7.16 -10.02 13.20
CA CYS A 186 7.27 -11.44 13.59
C CYS A 186 8.24 -11.70 14.74
N GLN A 187 9.25 -10.85 14.96
CA GLN A 187 10.32 -11.10 15.93
C GLN A 187 10.20 -10.28 17.21
N LYS A 188 9.57 -9.12 17.15
CA LYS A 188 9.59 -8.12 18.22
C LYS A 188 8.20 -7.76 18.74
N VAL A 189 7.16 -8.00 17.95
CA VAL A 189 5.79 -7.58 18.29
C VAL A 189 4.91 -8.79 18.57
N LEU A 190 4.87 -9.75 17.64
CA LEU A 190 4.02 -10.92 17.77
C LEU A 190 4.53 -11.90 18.82
N GLN A 191 3.63 -12.32 19.71
CA GLN A 191 3.89 -13.46 20.57
C GLN A 191 4.00 -14.76 19.75
N PRO A 192 4.65 -15.82 20.29
CA PRO A 192 4.72 -17.12 19.62
C PRO A 192 3.33 -17.69 19.31
N LEU A 193 3.20 -18.38 18.18
CA LEU A 193 2.00 -19.16 17.89
C LEU A 193 1.82 -20.30 18.92
N PRO A 194 0.58 -20.75 19.17
CA PRO A 194 0.32 -21.93 19.98
C PRO A 194 0.98 -23.17 19.37
N SER A 195 1.15 -24.22 20.17
CA SER A 195 1.74 -25.49 19.69
C SER A 195 0.87 -26.22 18.66
N LYS A 196 -0.42 -25.88 18.61
CA LYS A 196 -1.39 -26.40 17.65
C LYS A 196 -2.13 -25.23 17.02
N PHE A 197 -2.11 -25.17 15.71
CA PHE A 197 -2.87 -24.24 14.88
C PHE A 197 -3.05 -24.88 13.50
N SER A 198 -3.95 -24.31 12.72
CA SER A 198 -4.03 -24.56 11.29
C SER A 198 -3.77 -23.25 10.53
N SER A 199 -3.21 -23.36 9.33
CA SER A 199 -2.90 -22.21 8.48
C SER A 199 -3.36 -22.48 7.06
N ASN A 200 -4.05 -21.53 6.44
CA ASN A 200 -4.52 -21.67 5.08
C ASN A 200 -4.47 -20.33 4.32
N PHE A 201 -4.20 -20.40 3.02
CA PHE A 201 -4.36 -19.23 2.15
C PHE A 201 -5.82 -19.11 1.73
N ARG A 202 -6.34 -17.89 1.74
CA ARG A 202 -7.68 -17.54 1.26
C ARG A 202 -7.55 -16.37 0.30
N ILE A 203 -8.39 -16.33 -0.72
CA ILE A 203 -8.44 -15.21 -1.66
C ILE A 203 -9.84 -14.60 -1.67
N ASN A 204 -9.89 -13.29 -1.88
CA ASN A 204 -11.10 -12.57 -2.24
C ASN A 204 -10.95 -12.05 -3.68
N TYR A 205 -12.04 -12.10 -4.43
CA TYR A 205 -12.09 -11.62 -5.81
C TYR A 205 -12.60 -10.18 -5.86
N THR A 206 -12.24 -9.45 -6.91
CA THR A 206 -12.85 -8.15 -7.19
C THR A 206 -14.23 -8.31 -7.81
N ASP A 207 -15.04 -7.26 -7.77
CA ASP A 207 -16.40 -7.23 -8.34
C ASP A 207 -16.40 -7.42 -9.87
N GLU A 208 -15.29 -7.14 -10.56
CA GLU A 208 -15.15 -7.31 -12.02
C GLU A 208 -14.85 -8.75 -12.44
N THR A 209 -14.68 -9.66 -11.48
CA THR A 209 -14.33 -11.06 -11.76
C THR A 209 -15.50 -11.80 -12.43
N PRO A 210 -15.32 -12.41 -13.61
CA PRO A 210 -16.39 -13.16 -14.27
C PRO A 210 -16.89 -14.35 -13.45
N GLU A 211 -18.19 -14.63 -13.54
CA GLU A 211 -18.79 -15.82 -12.92
C GLU A 211 -18.10 -17.10 -13.40
N GLY A 212 -17.72 -17.96 -12.45
CA GLY A 212 -17.03 -19.22 -12.73
C GLY A 212 -15.52 -19.09 -12.98
N PHE A 213 -14.96 -17.88 -12.97
CA PHE A 213 -13.50 -17.73 -12.89
C PHE A 213 -13.00 -18.28 -11.55
N ARG A 214 -11.93 -19.08 -11.59
CA ARG A 214 -11.32 -19.66 -10.40
C ARG A 214 -9.81 -19.64 -10.52
N VAL A 215 -9.13 -19.18 -9.46
CA VAL A 215 -7.67 -19.29 -9.37
C VAL A 215 -7.26 -20.74 -9.12
N ASP A 216 -6.36 -21.24 -9.95
CA ASP A 216 -5.81 -22.59 -9.78
C ASP A 216 -5.18 -22.78 -8.39
N GLY A 217 -5.55 -23.89 -7.75
CA GLY A 217 -5.11 -24.22 -6.39
C GLY A 217 -5.97 -23.63 -5.27
N PHE A 218 -7.02 -22.87 -5.60
CA PHE A 218 -8.02 -22.37 -4.65
C PHE A 218 -9.39 -22.94 -4.98
N ASN A 219 -10.13 -23.32 -3.94
CA ASN A 219 -11.51 -23.78 -4.06
C ASN A 219 -12.46 -22.64 -3.67
N ASP A 220 -13.63 -22.63 -4.31
CA ASP A 220 -14.67 -21.67 -3.98
C ASP A 220 -15.18 -21.90 -2.56
N SER A 221 -15.39 -20.82 -1.83
CA SER A 221 -15.90 -20.82 -0.46
C SER A 221 -16.80 -19.59 -0.29
N PRO A 222 -17.98 -19.73 0.33
CA PRO A 222 -18.82 -18.58 0.68
C PRO A 222 -18.22 -17.77 1.83
N ILE A 223 -17.20 -18.30 2.49
CA ILE A 223 -16.57 -17.71 3.67
C ILE A 223 -15.13 -17.36 3.33
N PHE A 224 -14.78 -16.08 3.49
CA PHE A 224 -13.40 -15.62 3.45
C PHE A 224 -12.74 -15.90 4.80
N TYR A 225 -12.83 -15.01 5.80
CA TYR A 225 -12.52 -15.31 7.20
C TYR A 225 -13.24 -14.29 8.09
N THR A 226 -13.32 -14.57 9.39
CA THR A 226 -13.76 -13.59 10.39
C THR A 226 -12.64 -13.31 11.38
N HIS A 227 -12.57 -12.08 11.89
CA HIS A 227 -11.56 -11.71 12.88
C HIS A 227 -11.97 -12.20 14.27
N HIS A 228 -10.98 -12.56 15.09
CA HIS A 228 -11.21 -12.67 16.52
C HIS A 228 -11.45 -11.29 17.14
N ASP A 229 -12.38 -11.20 18.10
CA ASP A 229 -12.84 -9.91 18.67
C ASP A 229 -11.69 -9.12 19.31
N ASP A 230 -10.74 -9.84 19.91
CA ASP A 230 -9.54 -9.28 20.54
C ASP A 230 -8.38 -9.01 19.58
N MET A 231 -8.55 -9.19 18.27
CA MET A 231 -7.46 -8.94 17.32
C MET A 231 -7.06 -7.47 17.32
N GLN A 232 -5.76 -7.26 17.48
CA GLN A 232 -5.12 -5.99 17.20
C GLN A 232 -4.54 -6.01 15.78
N ALA A 233 -4.31 -4.84 15.19
CA ALA A 233 -3.85 -4.72 13.81
C ALA A 233 -2.67 -3.75 13.68
N ALA A 234 -1.81 -4.03 12.71
CA ALA A 234 -0.69 -3.17 12.35
C ALA A 234 -0.46 -3.20 10.82
N THR A 235 -0.32 -2.03 10.22
CA THR A 235 0.07 -1.91 8.81
C THR A 235 1.56 -2.13 8.66
N LEU A 236 1.95 -3.04 7.76
CA LEU A 236 3.35 -3.41 7.53
C LEU A 236 4.01 -2.56 6.44
N GLY A 237 3.24 -2.10 5.45
CA GLY A 237 3.71 -1.15 4.45
C GLY A 237 3.04 -1.30 3.08
N PRO A 238 3.22 -0.31 2.21
CA PRO A 238 2.68 -0.28 0.86
C PRO A 238 3.66 -0.87 -0.17
N LEU A 239 3.14 -1.16 -1.35
CA LEU A 239 3.89 -1.26 -2.60
C LEU A 239 3.15 -0.47 -3.68
N ARG A 240 3.87 0.33 -4.47
CA ARG A 240 3.27 1.15 -5.52
C ARG A 240 4.05 1.08 -6.84
N PRO A 241 4.08 -0.07 -7.56
CA PRO A 241 4.55 -0.12 -8.95
C PRO A 241 3.59 0.62 -9.89
N GLY A 242 3.93 0.76 -11.18
CA GLY A 242 3.25 1.70 -12.08
C GLY A 242 1.72 1.56 -12.18
N TYR A 243 1.17 0.35 -12.24
CA TYR A 243 -0.26 0.10 -12.50
C TYR A 243 -1.00 -0.62 -11.36
N HIS A 244 -0.32 -0.89 -10.25
CA HIS A 244 -0.89 -1.59 -9.10
C HIS A 244 -0.46 -0.90 -7.82
N GLY A 245 -1.26 -1.05 -6.78
CA GLY A 245 -0.90 -0.77 -5.40
C GLY A 245 -1.14 -2.02 -4.57
N ALA A 246 -0.39 -2.21 -3.50
CA ALA A 246 -0.84 -3.09 -2.43
C ALA A 246 -0.54 -2.55 -1.06
N LEU A 247 -1.34 -3.00 -0.10
CA LEU A 247 -1.12 -2.80 1.31
C LEU A 247 -0.94 -4.16 1.98
N PHE A 248 0.12 -4.29 2.77
CA PHE A 248 0.29 -5.42 3.67
C PHE A 248 -0.14 -5.04 5.08
N ASP A 249 -1.07 -5.80 5.65
CA ASP A 249 -1.53 -5.67 7.02
C ASP A 249 -1.31 -6.97 7.80
N CYS A 250 -1.15 -6.85 9.11
CA CYS A 250 -1.17 -7.97 10.05
C CYS A 250 -2.26 -7.71 11.10
N SER A 251 -3.16 -8.66 11.29
CA SER A 251 -4.12 -8.67 12.40
C SER A 251 -3.88 -9.92 13.24
N SER A 252 -3.74 -9.79 14.55
CA SER A 252 -3.40 -10.93 15.41
C SER A 252 -3.88 -10.70 16.84
N ILE A 253 -4.35 -11.76 17.49
CA ILE A 253 -4.55 -11.78 18.95
C ILE A 253 -3.21 -11.79 19.69
N PHE A 254 -2.10 -12.04 18.98
CA PHE A 254 -0.74 -12.05 19.52
C PHE A 254 -0.05 -10.69 19.41
N ILE A 255 -0.77 -9.65 18.98
CA ILE A 255 -0.37 -8.25 19.15
C ILE A 255 -1.07 -7.75 20.41
N ASN A 256 -0.30 -7.29 21.40
CA ASN A 256 -0.86 -6.80 22.66
C ASN A 256 -1.64 -5.50 22.49
N ASP A 257 -1.08 -4.56 21.73
CA ASP A 257 -1.63 -3.23 21.52
C ASP A 257 -1.25 -2.73 20.11
N SER A 258 -2.25 -2.28 19.34
CA SER A 258 -2.05 -1.84 17.95
C SER A 258 -1.14 -0.59 17.87
N PHE A 259 -1.27 0.34 18.82
CA PHE A 259 -0.48 1.58 18.81
C PHE A 259 0.99 1.31 19.15
N GLU A 260 1.28 0.47 20.14
CA GLU A 260 2.63 0.04 20.48
C GLU A 260 3.28 -0.76 19.34
N ALA A 261 2.50 -1.63 18.69
CA ALA A 261 2.95 -2.39 17.52
C ALA A 261 3.37 -1.48 16.37
N GLU A 262 2.50 -0.53 15.98
CA GLU A 262 2.82 0.43 14.93
C GLU A 262 3.98 1.36 15.35
N THR A 263 4.09 1.71 16.64
CA THR A 263 5.18 2.60 17.13
C THR A 263 6.52 1.89 16.99
N THR A 264 6.53 0.60 17.36
CA THR A 264 7.70 -0.26 17.23
C THR A 264 8.09 -0.39 15.76
N LEU A 265 7.13 -0.69 14.88
CA LEU A 265 7.37 -0.75 13.43
C LEU A 265 7.96 0.58 12.93
N GLN A 266 7.29 1.69 13.18
CA GLN A 266 7.72 3.01 12.73
C GLN A 266 9.16 3.31 13.16
N LYS A 267 9.48 3.09 14.44
CA LYS A 267 10.84 3.33 14.97
C LYS A 267 11.91 2.51 14.24
N TYR A 268 11.66 1.22 13.99
CA TYR A 268 12.64 0.36 13.32
C TYR A 268 12.73 0.64 11.81
N ILE A 269 11.61 0.99 11.18
CA ILE A 269 11.54 1.24 9.74
C ILE A 269 12.09 2.62 9.39
N ALA A 270 11.75 3.67 10.15
CA ALA A 270 12.33 5.00 9.97
C ALA A 270 13.86 4.96 10.12
N LYS A 271 14.36 4.33 11.19
CA LYS A 271 15.81 4.14 11.38
C LYS A 271 16.44 3.41 10.19
N ALA A 272 15.82 2.34 9.70
CA ALA A 272 16.34 1.60 8.56
C ALA A 272 16.32 2.43 7.27
N ALA A 273 15.27 3.21 7.06
CA ALA A 273 15.14 4.12 5.93
C ALA A 273 16.24 5.19 5.96
N ASP A 274 16.45 5.85 7.11
CA ASP A 274 17.52 6.83 7.32
C ASP A 274 18.91 6.25 7.04
N ASP A 275 19.20 5.06 7.60
CA ASP A 275 20.49 4.37 7.42
C ASP A 275 20.79 4.02 5.95
N MET A 276 19.76 3.96 5.09
CA MET A 276 19.86 3.63 3.66
C MET A 276 19.58 4.81 2.72
N GLY A 277 19.16 5.96 3.25
CA GLY A 277 18.72 7.12 2.47
C GLY A 277 17.40 6.91 1.73
N TYR A 278 16.47 6.12 2.28
CA TYR A 278 15.14 5.85 1.70
C TYR A 278 14.08 6.76 2.30
N SER A 279 12.99 7.00 1.57
CA SER A 279 11.80 7.64 2.13
C SER A 279 10.99 6.64 2.97
N SER A 280 10.69 6.99 4.22
CA SER A 280 9.72 6.26 5.04
C SER A 280 8.29 6.55 4.56
N TYR A 281 7.36 5.64 4.82
CA TYR A 281 5.92 5.82 4.56
C TYR A 281 5.15 6.12 5.85
N ASP A 282 5.68 7.03 6.68
CA ASP A 282 5.11 7.37 8.00
C ASP A 282 3.64 7.81 7.94
N SER A 283 3.22 8.37 6.81
CA SER A 283 1.85 8.81 6.60
C SER A 283 0.83 7.66 6.55
N LEU A 284 1.24 6.41 6.38
CA LEU A 284 0.32 5.28 6.21
C LEU A 284 -0.13 4.62 7.50
N TYR A 285 0.55 4.85 8.63
CA TYR A 285 0.17 4.24 9.89
C TYR A 285 -1.18 4.76 10.39
N GLY A 286 -2.06 3.83 10.76
CA GLY A 286 -3.44 4.10 11.12
C GLY A 286 -3.60 4.63 12.55
N SER A 287 -2.58 4.51 13.40
CA SER A 287 -2.63 4.92 14.80
C SER A 287 -1.95 6.28 15.06
N PHE A 288 -0.88 6.65 14.33
CA PHE A 288 -0.22 7.96 14.43
C PHE A 288 -0.96 9.06 13.65
N ALA A 289 -1.95 9.69 14.28
CA ALA A 289 -2.42 10.97 13.78
C ALA A 289 -1.38 12.04 14.16
N THR A 290 -0.71 12.63 13.17
CA THR A 290 0.08 13.85 13.36
C THR A 290 -0.76 15.06 12.97
N GLN A 291 -0.59 16.18 13.68
CA GLN A 291 -1.29 17.46 13.40
C GLN A 291 -1.07 17.98 11.96
N SER A 292 -0.12 17.43 11.20
CA SER A 292 0.11 17.71 9.79
C SER A 292 -1.03 17.27 8.87
N ASP A 293 -1.86 16.29 9.28
CA ASP A 293 -3.05 15.89 8.51
C ASP A 293 -4.16 16.98 8.53
N VAL A 294 -4.03 17.98 9.41
CA VAL A 294 -4.96 19.12 9.52
C VAL A 294 -4.40 20.39 8.84
N ASN A 295 -3.09 20.50 8.64
CA ASN A 295 -2.42 21.75 8.29
C ASN A 295 -1.81 21.84 6.87
N SER A 296 -1.95 20.82 6.02
CA SER A 296 -1.44 20.86 4.63
C SER A 296 -2.30 21.69 3.65
N ASN A 297 -3.27 22.48 4.14
CA ASN A 297 -4.14 23.32 3.31
C ASN A 297 -3.85 24.83 3.36
N HIS A 298 -2.59 25.22 3.53
CA HIS A 298 -2.17 26.61 3.27
C HIS A 298 -0.85 26.72 2.51
N THR A 299 -0.86 26.24 1.27
CA THR A 299 0.00 26.81 0.22
C THR A 299 -0.78 27.92 -0.46
N GLN A 300 -0.67 29.14 0.07
CA GLN A 300 -1.09 30.33 -0.65
C GLN A 300 -0.20 30.48 -1.89
N SER A 301 -0.78 30.37 -3.08
CA SER A 301 -0.12 30.82 -4.31
C SER A 301 0.15 32.33 -4.22
N PRO A 302 1.31 32.85 -4.69
CA PRO A 302 1.68 34.25 -4.55
C PRO A 302 0.82 35.25 -5.33
N ASP A 303 -0.09 34.80 -6.21
CA ASP A 303 -0.70 35.67 -7.23
C ASP A 303 -2.08 36.26 -6.88
N VAL A 304 -2.59 36.11 -5.65
CA VAL A 304 -3.92 36.67 -5.27
C VAL A 304 -3.84 37.94 -4.40
N GLN A 305 -2.64 38.41 -4.03
CA GLN A 305 -2.50 39.65 -3.24
C GLN A 305 -2.50 40.96 -4.05
N ARG A 306 -2.73 40.93 -5.36
CA ARG A 306 -2.69 42.15 -6.20
C ARG A 306 -4.06 42.77 -6.54
N PHE A 307 -5.17 42.19 -6.10
CA PHE A 307 -6.52 42.71 -6.41
C PHE A 307 -7.30 43.31 -5.23
N LYS A 308 -6.70 43.42 -4.04
CA LYS A 308 -7.38 43.99 -2.85
C LYS A 308 -6.97 45.42 -2.46
N SER A 309 -6.15 46.09 -3.28
CA SER A 309 -5.67 47.46 -3.00
C SER A 309 -6.31 48.56 -3.88
N ALA A 310 -7.37 48.26 -4.64
CA ALA A 310 -8.02 49.24 -5.53
C ALA A 310 -9.48 49.60 -5.18
N GLN A 311 -9.97 49.27 -3.98
CA GLN A 311 -11.31 49.68 -3.53
C GLN A 311 -11.25 50.23 -2.09
N LYS A 312 -10.47 51.29 -1.89
CA LYS A 312 -10.54 52.07 -0.65
C LYS A 312 -10.25 53.54 -0.91
N GLU A 313 -10.95 54.13 -1.88
CA GLU A 313 -10.98 55.58 -2.07
C GLU A 313 -12.24 55.97 -2.86
N GLU A 314 -13.40 55.99 -2.20
CA GLU A 314 -14.48 56.95 -2.49
C GLU A 314 -15.60 56.79 -1.44
N SER A 315 -15.53 57.59 -0.38
CA SER A 315 -16.63 57.77 0.56
C SER A 315 -16.60 59.20 1.09
N THR A 316 -17.19 60.11 0.33
CA THR A 316 -17.71 61.36 0.88
C THR A 316 -18.90 61.86 0.05
N ARG A 317 -20.02 62.13 0.74
CA ARG A 317 -21.15 63.06 0.42
C ARG A 317 -22.48 62.47 -0.08
N PRO A 318 -23.63 63.15 0.22
CA PRO A 318 -24.62 62.56 1.12
C PRO A 318 -26.05 62.40 0.55
N ARG A 319 -26.85 61.65 1.33
CA ARG A 319 -28.32 61.49 1.38
C ARG A 319 -29.19 62.46 0.58
N THR A 320 -30.11 61.88 -0.19
CA THR A 320 -31.47 62.41 -0.40
C THR A 320 -32.53 61.32 -0.23
N ARG A 321 -33.55 61.65 0.58
CA ARG A 321 -34.79 60.91 0.84
C ARG A 321 -35.67 60.84 -0.41
N ARG A 322 -36.34 59.70 -0.64
CA ARG A 322 -37.75 59.70 -1.06
C ARG A 322 -38.44 58.37 -0.72
N ALA A 323 -39.73 58.49 -0.42
CA ALA A 323 -40.56 57.57 0.34
C ALA A 323 -41.48 56.69 -0.52
N HIS A 324 -42.04 55.68 0.15
CA HIS A 324 -43.32 54.99 -0.08
C HIS A 324 -43.55 54.19 -1.37
N ALA A 325 -43.84 52.90 -1.23
CA ALA A 325 -45.24 52.43 -1.23
C ALA A 325 -45.36 50.96 -0.75
N THR A 326 -46.38 50.76 0.07
CA THR A 326 -46.86 49.54 0.72
C THR A 326 -47.86 48.79 -0.17
N ARG A 327 -47.85 47.45 -0.10
CA ARG A 327 -49.02 46.56 -0.30
C ARG A 327 -48.62 45.15 0.20
N THR A 328 -49.01 44.62 1.35
CA THR A 328 -50.33 44.09 1.80
C THR A 328 -51.08 43.32 0.70
N THR A 329 -51.51 42.06 0.80
CA THR A 329 -51.77 41.07 1.87
C THR A 329 -52.16 39.73 1.13
N PRO A 330 -52.97 38.75 1.63
CA PRO A 330 -52.51 37.50 2.27
C PRO A 330 -53.27 36.21 1.80
N TYR A 331 -53.17 35.12 2.58
CA TYR A 331 -54.04 33.91 2.62
C TYR A 331 -53.88 32.86 1.49
N SER A 332 -54.01 31.53 1.69
CA SER A 332 -54.54 30.73 2.81
C SER A 332 -53.97 29.29 2.83
N LYS A 333 -54.06 28.65 4.00
CA LYS A 333 -54.13 27.19 4.20
C LYS A 333 -55.35 26.62 3.46
N ASP A 334 -55.33 25.34 3.05
CA ASP A 334 -55.98 24.22 3.78
C ASP A 334 -55.98 22.89 2.97
N ARG A 335 -55.86 21.77 3.72
CA ARG A 335 -56.51 20.44 3.51
C ARG A 335 -56.14 19.60 2.28
N ARG A 336 -56.27 18.26 2.24
CA ARG A 336 -56.36 17.09 3.15
C ARG A 336 -56.55 15.90 2.18
N ASP A 337 -56.08 14.72 2.56
CA ASP A 337 -56.55 13.35 2.23
C ASP A 337 -56.96 13.01 0.78
N VAL A 338 -56.22 12.09 0.13
CA VAL A 338 -56.61 10.70 -0.23
C VAL A 338 -55.33 9.89 -0.44
#